data_AF-A0A351WNI0-F1
#
_entry.id   AF-A0A351WNI0-F1
#
_cell.length_a   1.000
_cell.length_b   1.000
_cell.length_c   1.000
_cell.angle_alpha   90.00
_cell.angle_beta   90.00
_cell.angle_gamma   90.00
#
_symmetry.space_group_name_H-M   'P 1'
#
loop_
_entity.id
_entity.type
_entity.pdbx_description
1 polymer ?
#
loop_
_entity_poly.entity_id
_entity_poly.type
_entity_poly.pdbx_seq_one_letter_code
_entity_poly.pdbx_strand_id
1 'polypeptide(L)'
;MPKFSAVELSKIEDRKGMAFQCPGCGCAHFVQINPKFSPCWQFNGDVERPTVSPSILVKTRWADEHKVCHSFVKDGQIQFLGDCTHALAGKTVEIPDWED
;
A
#
# COMPACT_ATOMS: atom_id res chain seq x y z
N MET A 1 11.97 6.67 10.31
CA MET A 1 11.64 5.22 10.41
C MET A 1 11.33 4.73 9.01
N PRO A 2 11.52 3.45 8.68
CA PRO A 2 11.24 2.99 7.32
C PRO A 2 9.79 3.29 6.93
N LYS A 3 9.57 3.64 5.66
CA LYS A 3 8.23 3.88 5.11
C LYS A 3 7.44 2.59 4.93
N PHE A 4 8.14 1.49 4.70
CA PHE A 4 7.59 0.15 4.54
C PHE A 4 8.04 -0.76 5.68
N SER A 5 7.12 -1.53 6.25
CA SER A 5 7.42 -2.52 7.29
C SER A 5 7.05 -3.92 6.83
N ALA A 6 7.94 -4.89 7.05
CA ALA A 6 7.63 -6.29 6.76
C ALA A 6 6.56 -6.80 7.74
N VAL A 7 5.57 -7.51 7.22
CA VAL A 7 4.50 -8.12 8.01
C VAL A 7 4.37 -9.58 7.62
N GLU A 8 4.39 -10.45 8.63
CA GLU A 8 4.11 -11.88 8.49
C GLU A 8 2.72 -12.16 9.06
N LEU A 9 1.79 -12.61 8.20
CA LEU A 9 0.42 -12.89 8.60
C LEU A 9 0.33 -14.32 9.15
N SER A 10 0.52 -14.44 10.47
CA SER A 10 0.67 -15.69 11.25
C SER A 10 -0.43 -16.75 11.10
N LYS A 11 -1.58 -16.43 10.50
CA LYS A 11 -2.70 -17.38 10.30
C LYS A 11 -2.66 -18.12 8.96
N ILE A 12 -1.73 -17.76 8.07
CA ILE A 12 -1.52 -18.42 6.78
C ILE A 12 0.01 -18.57 6.63
N GLU A 13 0.52 -19.79 6.81
CA GLU A 13 1.95 -20.07 6.63
C GLU A 13 2.47 -19.50 5.30
N ASP A 14 3.67 -18.91 5.34
CA ASP A 14 4.36 -18.24 4.23
C ASP A 14 3.79 -16.91 3.73
N ARG A 15 2.66 -16.40 4.25
CA ARG A 15 2.11 -15.11 3.80
C ARG A 15 2.89 -13.93 4.37
N LYS A 16 3.90 -13.46 3.61
CA LYS A 16 4.76 -12.33 3.92
C LYS A 16 4.55 -11.17 2.95
N GLY A 17 4.33 -9.97 3.46
CA GLY A 17 4.21 -8.77 2.63
C GLY A 17 4.77 -7.53 3.30
N MET A 18 4.55 -6.40 2.65
CA MET A 18 4.95 -5.10 3.17
C MET A 18 3.71 -4.28 3.50
N ALA A 19 3.72 -3.63 4.67
CA ALA A 19 2.74 -2.63 5.04
C ALA A 19 3.33 -1.22 4.89
N PHE A 20 2.47 -0.23 4.65
CA PHE A 20 2.82 1.19 4.65
C PHE A 20 1.61 2.05 5.04
N GLN A 21 1.85 3.22 5.63
CA GLN A 21 0.79 4.15 5.99
C GLN A 21 0.29 4.89 4.74
N CYS A 22 -1.01 4.84 4.48
CA CYS A 22 -1.62 5.59 3.38
C CYS A 22 -2.20 6.92 3.91
N PRO A 23 -1.60 8.09 3.59
CA PRO A 23 -2.11 9.39 4.05
C PRO A 23 -3.46 9.76 3.43
N GLY A 24 -3.83 9.16 2.29
CA GLY A 24 -5.13 9.35 1.66
C GLY A 24 -6.26 8.63 2.41
N CYS A 25 -6.00 7.41 2.89
CA CYS A 25 -6.97 6.61 3.63
C CYS A 25 -6.94 6.84 5.14
N GLY A 26 -5.82 7.32 5.69
CA GLY A 26 -5.59 7.43 7.13
C GLY A 26 -5.36 6.08 7.81
N CYS A 27 -4.99 5.04 7.07
CA CYS A 27 -4.73 3.70 7.58
C CYS A 27 -3.62 2.98 6.80
N ALA A 28 -3.15 1.87 7.37
CA ALA A 28 -2.13 1.03 6.75
C ALA A 28 -2.70 0.26 5.54
N HIS A 29 -1.95 0.25 4.45
CA HIS A 29 -2.15 -0.63 3.30
C HIS A 29 -1.14 -1.76 3.33
N PHE A 30 -1.46 -2.88 2.66
CA PHE A 30 -0.62 -4.07 2.61
C PHE A 30 -0.44 -4.56 1.18
N VAL A 31 0.79 -4.91 0.81
CA VAL A 31 1.14 -5.55 -0.46
C VAL A 31 1.77 -6.91 -0.19
N GLN A 32 1.16 -7.96 -0.75
CA GLN A 32 1.70 -9.31 -0.72
C GLN A 32 2.82 -9.44 -1.76
N ILE A 33 3.98 -9.96 -1.36
CA ILE A 33 5.16 -10.10 -2.23
C ILE A 33 5.60 -11.56 -2.43
N ASN A 34 4.96 -12.51 -1.76
CA ASN A 34 5.22 -13.93 -1.95
C ASN A 34 4.48 -14.44 -3.21
N PRO A 35 5.20 -14.94 -4.22
CA PRO A 35 4.61 -15.39 -5.49
C PRO A 35 3.69 -16.61 -5.37
N LYS A 36 3.69 -17.31 -4.22
CA LYS A 36 2.74 -18.39 -3.93
C LYS A 36 1.29 -17.89 -3.79
N PHE A 37 1.09 -16.59 -3.56
CA PHE A 37 -0.22 -16.02 -3.28
C PHE A 37 -0.61 -14.96 -4.31
N SER A 38 -1.92 -14.75 -4.50
CA SER A 38 -2.46 -13.71 -5.38
C SER A 38 -3.40 -12.80 -4.59
N PRO A 39 -3.41 -11.48 -4.86
CA PRO A 39 -2.47 -10.76 -5.73
C PRO A 39 -1.03 -10.72 -5.17
N CYS A 40 -0.03 -10.66 -6.07
CA CYS A 40 1.39 -10.55 -5.73
C CYS A 40 1.99 -9.33 -6.43
N TRP A 41 2.66 -8.47 -5.68
CA TRP A 41 3.38 -7.32 -6.18
C TRP A 41 4.88 -7.59 -6.23
N GLN A 42 5.54 -7.02 -7.22
CA GLN A 42 6.97 -6.83 -7.23
C GLN A 42 7.33 -5.71 -6.28
N PHE A 43 8.40 -5.90 -5.51
CA PHE A 43 8.94 -4.93 -4.59
C PHE A 43 10.46 -4.82 -4.83
N ASN A 44 11.00 -3.61 -4.85
CA ASN A 44 12.43 -3.38 -5.09
C ASN A 44 13.33 -3.74 -3.91
N GLY A 45 12.78 -4.08 -2.74
CA GLY A 45 13.55 -4.44 -1.55
C GLY A 45 13.96 -3.25 -0.67
N ASP A 46 13.65 -2.02 -1.09
CA ASP A 46 14.02 -0.80 -0.35
C ASP A 46 12.84 -0.31 0.50
N VAL A 47 13.03 -0.27 1.81
CA VAL A 47 11.98 0.13 2.76
C VAL A 47 11.92 1.65 3.01
N GLU A 48 12.97 2.39 2.63
CA GLU A 48 13.08 3.84 2.73
C GLU A 48 12.69 4.52 1.42
N ARG A 49 12.94 3.86 0.28
CA ARG A 49 12.57 4.32 -1.07
C ARG A 49 11.79 3.23 -1.82
N PRO A 50 10.64 2.78 -1.27
CA PRO A 50 9.89 1.68 -1.83
C PRO A 50 9.40 1.97 -3.24
N THR A 51 9.50 0.95 -4.10
CA THR A 51 8.84 0.89 -5.40
C THR A 51 8.10 -0.42 -5.50
N VAL A 52 6.81 -0.35 -5.86
CA VAL A 52 5.91 -1.49 -5.95
C VAL A 52 5.24 -1.50 -7.32
N SER A 53 5.15 -2.69 -7.94
CA SER A 53 4.52 -2.88 -9.25
C SER A 53 3.65 -4.15 -9.26
N PRO A 54 2.47 -4.15 -9.89
CA PRO A 54 1.81 -3.03 -10.59
C PRO A 54 1.17 -2.04 -9.59
N SER A 55 0.17 -1.26 -10.03
CA SER A 55 -0.60 -0.40 -9.12
C SER A 55 -1.26 -1.20 -7.99
N ILE A 56 -1.53 -0.50 -6.89
CA ILE A 56 -2.19 -1.02 -5.70
C ILE A 56 -3.63 -0.50 -5.71
N LEU A 57 -4.59 -1.42 -5.69
CA LEU A 57 -6.01 -1.12 -5.64
C LEU A 57 -6.63 -1.65 -4.34
N VAL A 58 -6.98 -0.73 -3.44
CA VAL A 58 -7.68 -1.02 -2.20
C VAL A 58 -9.14 -0.62 -2.36
N LYS A 59 -10.04 -1.56 -2.13
CA LYS A 59 -11.48 -1.35 -2.10
C LYS A 59 -12.01 -1.74 -0.74
N THR A 60 -12.57 -0.79 -0.02
CA THR A 60 -13.25 -1.06 1.25
C THR A 60 -14.75 -0.90 1.03
N ARG A 61 -15.50 -1.92 1.43
CA ARG A 61 -16.96 -1.90 1.46
C ARG A 61 -17.38 -2.11 2.90
N TRP A 62 -17.94 -1.09 3.53
CA TRP A 62 -18.48 -1.18 4.88
C TRP A 62 -19.87 -0.54 4.91
N ALA A 63 -20.89 -1.36 5.22
CA ALA A 63 -22.29 -0.96 5.06
C ALA A 63 -22.52 -0.33 3.67
N ASP A 64 -23.00 0.92 3.62
CA ASP A 64 -23.26 1.66 2.38
C ASP A 64 -22.03 2.43 1.86
N GLU A 65 -20.92 2.46 2.60
CA GLU A 65 -19.72 3.22 2.23
C GLU A 65 -18.79 2.40 1.31
N HIS A 66 -18.49 2.97 0.15
CA HIS A 66 -17.59 2.41 -0.86
C HIS A 66 -16.37 3.31 -1.01
N LYS A 67 -15.24 2.91 -0.41
CA LYS A 67 -13.96 3.63 -0.58
C LYS A 67 -13.08 2.92 -1.60
N VAL A 68 -12.51 3.70 -2.51
CA VAL A 68 -11.47 3.26 -3.44
C VAL A 68 -10.21 4.07 -3.18
N CYS A 69 -9.09 3.37 -3.04
CA CYS A 69 -7.76 3.96 -3.15
C CYS A 69 -6.99 3.17 -4.21
N HIS A 70 -6.63 3.85 -5.29
CA HIS A 70 -5.86 3.29 -6.38
C HIS A 70 -4.59 4.12 -6.54
N SER A 71 -3.42 3.47 -6.48
CA SER A 71 -2.15 4.20 -6.40
C SER A 71 -0.99 3.45 -7.04
N PHE A 72 0.02 4.19 -7.47
CA PHE A 72 1.36 3.69 -7.71
C PHE A 72 2.28 4.09 -6.55
N VAL A 73 3.24 3.22 -6.21
CA VAL A 73 4.31 3.53 -5.28
C VAL A 73 5.64 3.47 -6.01
N LYS A 74 6.36 4.58 -6.04
CA LYS A 74 7.66 4.69 -6.70
C LYS A 74 8.57 5.62 -5.91
N ASP A 75 9.77 5.16 -5.64
CA ASP A 75 10.85 5.95 -5.03
C ASP A 75 10.42 6.68 -3.73
N GLY A 76 9.66 5.99 -2.87
CA GLY A 76 9.20 6.55 -1.59
C GLY A 76 8.02 7.52 -1.68
N GLN A 77 7.37 7.62 -2.84
CA GLN A 77 6.18 8.44 -3.06
C GLN A 77 4.96 7.59 -3.46
N ILE A 78 3.77 8.06 -3.07
CA ILE A 78 2.48 7.54 -3.54
C ILE A 78 1.93 8.50 -4.58
N GLN A 79 1.67 8.00 -5.78
CA GLN A 79 0.86 8.66 -6.79
C GLN A 79 -0.56 8.09 -6.74
N PHE A 80 -1.52 8.86 -6.24
CA PHE A 80 -2.94 8.50 -6.24
C PHE A 80 -3.55 8.72 -7.62
N LEU A 81 -4.34 7.76 -8.09
CA LEU A 81 -5.05 7.83 -9.35
C LEU A 81 -6.40 8.55 -9.21
N GLY A 82 -6.98 8.94 -10.35
CA GLY A 82 -8.19 9.76 -10.40
C GLY A 82 -9.45 9.04 -9.92
N ASP A 83 -9.43 7.72 -9.82
CA ASP A 83 -10.53 6.88 -9.32
C ASP A 83 -10.49 6.67 -7.80
N CYS A 84 -9.56 7.32 -7.08
CA CYS A 84 -9.61 7.40 -5.62
C CYS A 84 -10.85 8.19 -5.13
N THR A 85 -11.45 7.75 -4.02
CA THR A 85 -12.59 8.43 -3.40
C THR A 85 -12.20 9.35 -2.22
N HIS A 86 -10.91 9.41 -1.88
CA HIS A 86 -10.39 10.27 -0.81
C HIS A 86 -9.82 11.60 -1.35
N ALA A 87 -9.63 12.59 -0.46
CA ALA A 87 -9.23 13.96 -0.82
C ALA A 87 -7.87 14.11 -1.54
N LEU A 88 -7.02 13.07 -1.52
CA LEU A 88 -5.75 13.04 -2.24
C LEU A 88 -5.83 12.45 -3.66
N ALA A 89 -7.03 12.19 -4.20
CA ALA A 89 -7.19 11.69 -5.58
C ALA A 89 -6.43 12.56 -6.60
N GLY A 90 -5.71 11.91 -7.52
CA GLY A 90 -4.89 12.58 -8.53
C GLY A 90 -3.62 13.29 -8.02
N LYS A 91 -3.29 13.19 -6.73
CA LYS A 91 -2.10 13.83 -6.14
C LYS A 91 -0.96 12.82 -5.98
N THR A 92 0.27 13.33 -6.04
CA THR A 92 1.47 12.61 -5.61
C THR A 92 1.95 13.20 -4.30
N VAL A 93 2.23 12.35 -3.31
CA VAL A 93 2.73 12.74 -1.99
C VAL A 93 3.83 11.79 -1.52
N GLU A 94 4.63 12.26 -0.58
CA GLU A 94 5.59 11.41 0.12
C GLU A 94 4.88 10.38 1.00
N ILE A 95 5.38 9.14 1.04
CA ILE A 95 4.91 8.15 2.01
C ILE A 95 5.42 8.58 3.39
N PRO A 96 4.54 8.72 4.39
CA PRO A 96 4.97 8.99 5.76
C PRO A 96 5.85 7.87 6.29
N ASP A 97 6.83 8.23 7.11
CA ASP A 97 7.47 7.28 8.02
C ASP A 97 6.40 6.70 8.97
N TRP A 98 6.61 5.49 9.49
CA TRP A 98 5.81 5.02 10.62
C TRP A 98 5.99 5.95 11.82
N GLU A 99 4.93 6.15 12.60
CA GLU A 99 5.02 6.82 13.89
C GLU A 99 5.53 5.83 14.96
N ASP A 100 6.25 6.34 15.96
CA ASP A 100 6.79 5.56 17.10
C ASP A 100 5.67 5.17 18.09
#